data_AF-A0A3B8NHY4-F1
#
_entry.id   AF-A0A3B8NHY4-F1
#
_cell.length_a   1.000
_cell.length_b   1.000
_cell.length_c   1.000
_cell.angle_alpha   90.00
_cell.angle_beta   90.00
_cell.angle_gamma   90.00
#
_symmetry.space_group_name_H-M   'P 1'
#
loop_
_entity.id
_entity.type
_entity.pdbx_description
1 polymer ?
#
loop_
_entity_poly.entity_id
_entity_poly.type
_entity_poly.pdbx_seq_one_letter_code
_entity_poly.pdbx_strand_id
1 'polypeptide(L)'
;MDWVSSLRGYCGIDCGECNAYKATVNKDNALKAKTAAKWNEQLGTNMKPEELTCLGCKSNVNIRYCSECHIKACNETKGTEICSDCDSYPCDQITDFLKHMPEVKALLDQLYDIRKRFSK
;
A
#
# COMPACT_ATOMS: atom_id res chain seq x y z
N MET A 1 -7.13 -4.86 22.73
CA MET A 1 -6.66 -3.66 22.00
C MET A 1 -6.11 -4.21 20.72
N ASP A 2 -7.00 -4.38 19.77
CA ASP A 2 -6.85 -5.35 18.70
C ASP A 2 -6.16 -4.68 17.52
N TRP A 3 -4.92 -4.25 17.78
CA TRP A 3 -3.93 -3.94 16.75
C TRP A 3 -3.56 -5.25 16.07
N VAL A 4 -4.53 -5.87 15.39
CA VAL A 4 -4.26 -6.96 14.46
C VAL A 4 -3.20 -6.40 13.53
N SER A 5 -2.05 -7.07 13.51
CA SER A 5 -0.90 -6.85 12.66
C SER A 5 -1.34 -6.63 11.20
N SER A 6 -1.80 -5.43 10.87
CA SER A 6 -2.24 -5.08 9.53
C SER A 6 -1.00 -5.02 8.67
N LEU A 7 -1.01 -5.71 7.53
CA LEU A 7 0.09 -5.69 6.58
C LEU A 7 0.12 -4.33 5.87
N ARG A 8 0.55 -3.29 6.59
CA ARG A 8 0.52 -1.91 6.12
C ARG A 8 1.62 -1.68 5.11
N GLY A 9 1.25 -1.10 3.99
CA GLY A 9 2.21 -0.52 3.07
C GLY A 9 2.75 0.81 3.56
N TYR A 10 3.84 1.25 2.93
CA TYR A 10 4.44 2.56 3.20
C TYR A 10 3.44 3.72 3.02
N CYS A 11 2.51 3.59 2.09
CA CYS A 11 1.45 4.57 1.83
C CYS A 11 0.26 4.49 2.78
N GLY A 12 0.27 3.58 3.76
CA GLY A 12 -0.82 3.37 4.70
C GLY A 12 -1.93 2.44 4.23
N ILE A 13 -1.98 2.00 2.96
CA ILE A 13 -2.92 0.94 2.53
C ILE A 13 -2.70 -0.32 3.37
N ASP A 14 -3.78 -0.96 3.80
CA ASP A 14 -3.72 -2.32 4.32
C ASP A 14 -3.60 -3.32 3.17
N CYS A 15 -2.39 -3.84 2.95
CA CYS A 15 -2.16 -4.87 1.94
C CYS A 15 -2.82 -6.19 2.32
N GLY A 16 -3.14 -6.42 3.60
CA GLY A 16 -3.92 -7.59 4.04
C GLY A 16 -5.29 -7.64 3.38
N GLU A 17 -5.87 -6.48 3.08
CA GLU A 17 -7.16 -6.34 2.41
C GLU A 17 -7.06 -6.35 0.86
N CYS A 18 -5.85 -6.32 0.30
CA CYS A 18 -5.64 -6.31 -1.14
C CYS A 18 -5.92 -7.68 -1.78
N ASN A 19 -6.70 -7.70 -2.86
CA ASN A 19 -7.01 -8.94 -3.59
C ASN A 19 -5.77 -9.64 -4.14
N ALA A 20 -4.72 -8.92 -4.55
CA ALA A 20 -3.48 -9.54 -5.04
C ALA A 20 -2.78 -10.33 -3.92
N TYR A 21 -2.74 -9.75 -2.71
CA TYR A 21 -2.19 -10.41 -1.52
C TYR A 21 -3.05 -11.62 -1.12
N LYS A 22 -4.36 -11.41 -0.91
CA LYS A 22 -5.32 -12.45 -0.55
C LYS A 22 -5.28 -13.63 -1.54
N ALA A 23 -5.26 -13.34 -2.84
CA ALA A 23 -5.19 -14.37 -3.86
C ALA A 23 -3.87 -15.14 -3.83
N THR A 24 -2.76 -14.49 -3.51
CA THR A 24 -1.45 -15.14 -3.41
C THR A 24 -1.37 -16.07 -2.20
N VAL A 25 -1.71 -15.58 -1.00
CA VAL A 25 -1.61 -16.39 0.23
C VAL A 25 -2.60 -17.54 0.26
N ASN A 26 -3.77 -17.38 -0.37
CA ASN A 26 -4.78 -18.42 -0.48
C ASN A 26 -4.61 -19.32 -1.70
N LYS A 27 -3.58 -19.10 -2.53
CA LYS A 27 -3.36 -19.81 -3.82
C LYS A 27 -4.60 -19.77 -4.74
N ASP A 28 -5.32 -18.66 -4.72
CA ASP A 28 -6.59 -18.48 -5.44
C ASP A 28 -6.37 -17.87 -6.84
N ASN A 29 -6.22 -18.75 -7.83
CA ASN A 29 -6.03 -18.33 -9.22
C ASN A 29 -7.29 -17.69 -9.83
N ALA A 30 -8.49 -18.02 -9.33
CA ALA A 30 -9.73 -17.42 -9.82
C ALA A 30 -9.83 -15.94 -9.37
N LEU A 31 -9.45 -15.64 -8.13
CA LEU A 31 -9.36 -14.28 -7.64
C LEU A 31 -8.27 -13.48 -8.36
N LYS A 32 -7.13 -14.08 -8.72
CA LYS A 32 -6.14 -13.44 -9.60
C LYS A 32 -6.76 -13.07 -10.94
N ALA A 33 -7.43 -14.00 -11.62
CA ALA A 33 -8.06 -13.74 -12.92
C ALA A 33 -9.10 -12.61 -12.84
N LYS A 34 -9.99 -12.66 -11.84
CA LYS A 34 -11.01 -11.62 -11.61
C LYS A 34 -10.38 -10.26 -11.31
N THR A 35 -9.33 -10.22 -10.50
CA THR A 35 -8.64 -8.97 -10.13
C THR A 35 -7.91 -8.37 -11.33
N ALA A 36 -7.22 -9.18 -12.13
CA ALA A 36 -6.53 -8.74 -13.34
C ALA A 36 -7.52 -8.13 -14.35
N ALA A 37 -8.62 -8.82 -14.62
CA ALA A 37 -9.67 -8.32 -15.51
C ALA A 37 -10.23 -6.97 -15.03
N LYS A 38 -10.59 -6.87 -13.74
CA LYS A 38 -11.12 -5.64 -13.14
C LYS A 38 -10.11 -4.48 -13.22
N TRP A 39 -8.84 -4.72 -12.89
CA TRP A 39 -7.82 -3.67 -12.92
C TRP A 39 -7.51 -3.23 -14.34
N ASN A 40 -7.49 -4.14 -15.31
CA ASN A 40 -7.31 -3.81 -16.72
C ASN A 40 -8.43 -2.90 -17.24
N GLU A 41 -9.68 -3.20 -16.86
CA GLU A 41 -10.83 -2.34 -17.18
C GLU A 41 -10.74 -0.97 -16.52
N GLN A 42 -10.45 -0.93 -15.21
CA GLN A 42 -10.46 0.32 -14.43
C GLN A 42 -9.26 1.23 -14.70
N LEU A 43 -8.09 0.65 -14.99
CA LEU A 43 -6.81 1.37 -15.09
C LEU A 43 -6.25 1.39 -16.52
N GLY A 44 -6.93 0.77 -17.48
CA GLY A 44 -6.48 0.70 -18.88
C GLY A 44 -5.20 -0.10 -19.05
N THR A 45 -5.00 -1.16 -18.25
CA THR A 45 -3.76 -1.95 -18.24
C THR A 45 -3.91 -3.31 -18.89
N ASN A 46 -2.80 -4.04 -19.01
CA ASN A 46 -2.76 -5.39 -19.56
C ASN A 46 -2.02 -6.36 -18.61
N MET A 47 -2.45 -6.37 -17.35
CA MET A 47 -1.93 -7.24 -16.32
C MET A 47 -2.50 -8.65 -16.49
N LYS A 48 -1.62 -9.65 -16.48
CA LYS A 48 -1.99 -11.06 -16.49
C LYS A 48 -2.22 -11.56 -15.07
N PRO A 49 -3.06 -12.59 -14.86
CA PRO A 49 -3.30 -13.16 -13.54
C PRO A 49 -2.01 -13.60 -12.83
N GLU A 50 -1.02 -14.12 -13.56
CA GLU A 50 0.25 -14.61 -13.00
C GLU A 50 1.09 -13.46 -12.40
N GLU A 51 0.92 -12.25 -12.92
CA GLU A 51 1.61 -11.02 -12.47
C GLU A 51 1.02 -10.47 -11.16
N LEU A 52 -0.11 -11.00 -10.68
CA LEU A 52 -0.73 -10.63 -9.40
C LEU A 52 -0.15 -11.35 -8.18
N THR A 53 1.04 -11.92 -8.30
CA THR A 53 1.73 -12.59 -7.19
C THR A 53 2.32 -11.54 -6.23
N CYS A 54 1.81 -11.48 -4.99
CA CYS A 54 2.13 -10.42 -4.04
C CYS A 54 2.10 -10.90 -2.59
N LEU A 55 3.14 -10.58 -1.82
CA LEU A 55 3.28 -10.83 -0.39
C LEU A 55 3.37 -9.52 0.42
N GLY A 56 2.87 -8.42 -0.16
CA GLY A 56 2.87 -7.09 0.45
C GLY A 56 3.99 -6.20 -0.07
N CYS A 57 3.78 -4.88 -0.08
CA CYS A 57 4.71 -3.95 -0.74
C CYS A 57 6.07 -3.80 -0.05
N LYS A 58 6.18 -4.17 1.23
CA LYS A 58 7.45 -4.23 1.97
C LYS A 58 8.23 -5.54 1.73
N SER A 59 7.66 -6.48 1.00
CA SER A 59 8.32 -7.72 0.62
C SER A 59 9.00 -7.60 -0.75
N ASN A 60 9.95 -8.48 -1.03
CA ASN A 60 10.57 -8.61 -2.35
C ASN A 60 9.67 -9.28 -3.40
N VAL A 61 8.49 -9.79 -2.99
CA VAL A 61 7.53 -10.44 -3.89
C VAL A 61 6.29 -9.58 -3.95
N ASN A 62 6.20 -8.70 -4.94
CA ASN A 62 5.07 -7.80 -5.08
C ASN A 62 4.74 -7.58 -6.56
N ILE A 63 3.54 -7.05 -6.81
CA ILE A 63 3.09 -6.72 -8.16
C ILE A 63 3.90 -5.56 -8.75
N ARG A 64 3.96 -5.47 -10.08
CA ARG A 64 4.66 -4.40 -10.80
C ARG A 64 4.33 -2.98 -10.29
N TYR A 65 3.05 -2.70 -9.99
CA TYR A 65 2.64 -1.40 -9.44
C TYR A 65 3.33 -1.06 -8.11
N CYS A 66 3.57 -2.04 -7.25
CA CYS A 66 4.29 -1.84 -6.01
C CYS A 66 5.80 -1.73 -6.26
N SER A 67 6.34 -2.48 -7.22
CA SER A 67 7.76 -2.43 -7.60
C SER A 67 8.17 -1.08 -8.19
N GLU A 68 7.28 -0.44 -8.96
CA GLU A 68 7.50 0.87 -9.61
C GLU A 68 6.98 2.06 -8.77
N CYS A 69 6.56 1.81 -7.52
CA CYS A 69 5.91 2.83 -6.68
C CYS A 69 6.93 3.83 -6.09
N HIS A 70 6.78 5.11 -6.46
CA HIS A 70 7.64 6.18 -5.93
C HIS A 70 7.50 6.39 -4.41
N ILE A 71 6.31 6.15 -3.83
CA ILE A 71 6.10 6.24 -2.37
C ILE A 71 6.94 5.16 -1.66
N LYS A 72 6.97 3.94 -2.20
CA LYS A 72 7.79 2.85 -1.68
C LYS A 72 9.27 3.23 -1.74
N ALA A 73 9.77 3.61 -2.92
CA ALA A 73 11.17 3.97 -3.11
C ALA A 73 11.61 5.13 -2.19
N CYS A 74 10.74 6.12 -1.98
CA CYS A 74 10.99 7.24 -1.07
C CYS A 74 11.14 6.79 0.38
N ASN A 75 10.25 5.91 0.87
CA ASN A 75 10.32 5.39 2.24
C ASN A 75 11.54 4.49 2.45
N GLU A 76 11.88 3.63 1.48
CA GLU A 76 13.09 2.80 1.54
C GLU A 76 14.36 3.65 1.59
N THR A 77 14.42 4.72 0.79
CA THR A 77 15.56 5.65 0.79
C THR A 77 15.68 6.40 2.13
N LYS A 78 14.55 6.79 2.72
CA LYS A 78 14.51 7.53 3.99
C LYS A 78 14.57 6.64 5.23
N GLY A 79 14.43 5.32 5.07
CA GLY A 79 14.31 4.38 6.19
C GLY A 79 13.04 4.57 7.03
N THR A 80 11.95 5.05 6.43
CA THR A 80 10.66 5.22 7.13
C THR A 80 9.75 4.00 6.91
N GLU A 81 9.05 3.57 7.94
CA GLU A 81 8.18 2.39 7.87
C GLU A 81 6.80 2.71 7.29
N ILE A 82 6.33 3.94 7.45
CA ILE A 82 5.09 4.45 6.89
C ILE A 82 5.24 5.95 6.65
N CYS A 83 4.53 6.51 5.68
CA CYS A 83 4.64 7.93 5.34
C CYS A 83 4.44 8.87 6.55
N SER A 84 3.58 8.51 7.51
CA SER A 84 3.34 9.29 8.73
C SER A 84 4.54 9.35 9.69
N ASP A 85 5.56 8.51 9.50
CA ASP A 85 6.81 8.59 10.26
C ASP A 85 7.74 9.68 9.72
N CYS A 86 7.52 10.14 8.48
CA CYS A 86 8.35 11.15 7.86
C CYS A 86 8.07 12.54 8.48
N ASP A 87 9.10 13.33 8.76
CA ASP A 87 8.93 14.69 9.28
C ASP A 87 8.34 15.66 8.27
N SER A 88 8.53 15.39 6.99
CA SER A 88 7.91 16.14 5.89
C SER A 88 6.48 15.69 5.59
N TYR A 89 5.90 14.78 6.37
CA TYR A 89 4.51 14.38 6.17
C TYR A 89 3.53 15.46 6.67
N PRO A 90 2.44 15.76 5.93
CA PRO A 90 2.19 15.32 4.55
C PRO A 90 3.04 16.09 3.54
N CYS A 91 3.55 15.41 2.51
CA CYS A 91 4.26 16.02 1.38
C CYS A 91 3.50 15.81 0.06
N ASP A 92 3.89 16.52 -1.00
CA ASP A 92 3.19 16.48 -2.30
C ASP A 92 3.05 15.05 -2.86
N GLN A 93 4.13 14.25 -2.77
CA GLN A 93 4.16 12.87 -3.28
C GLN A 93 3.05 11.99 -2.72
N ILE A 94 2.79 12.08 -1.41
CA ILE A 94 1.74 11.29 -0.77
C ILE A 94 0.38 12.00 -0.84
N THR A 95 0.35 13.33 -0.84
CA THR A 95 -0.89 14.11 -0.85
C THR A 95 -1.72 13.85 -2.09
N ASP A 96 -1.09 13.77 -3.27
CA ASP A 96 -1.81 13.47 -4.51
C ASP A 96 -2.43 12.06 -4.52
N PHE A 97 -1.66 11.08 -4.05
CA PHE A 97 -2.16 9.71 -3.89
C PHE A 97 -3.37 9.64 -2.94
N LEU A 98 -3.31 10.37 -1.83
CA LEU A 98 -4.34 10.36 -0.79
C LEU A 98 -5.64 11.05 -1.20
N LYS A 99 -5.65 11.89 -2.25
CA LYS A 99 -6.90 12.46 -2.81
C LYS A 99 -7.91 11.38 -3.22
N HIS A 100 -7.41 10.21 -3.62
CA HIS A 100 -8.23 9.08 -4.04
C HIS A 100 -8.48 8.06 -2.91
N MET A 101 -7.93 8.29 -1.71
CA MET A 101 -7.97 7.36 -0.59
C MET A 101 -8.21 8.08 0.75
N PRO A 102 -9.37 8.69 0.96
CA PRO A 102 -9.66 9.51 2.14
C PRO A 102 -9.54 8.75 3.47
N GLU A 103 -9.93 7.47 3.48
CA GLU A 103 -9.78 6.57 4.65
C GLU A 103 -8.30 6.38 5.03
N VAL A 104 -7.43 6.17 4.03
CA VAL A 104 -5.99 6.03 4.24
C VAL A 104 -5.39 7.35 4.72
N LYS A 105 -5.87 8.47 4.18
CA LYS A 105 -5.44 9.81 4.61
C LYS A 105 -5.74 10.05 6.08
N ALA A 106 -6.99 9.82 6.49
CA ALA A 106 -7.44 10.05 7.86
C ALA A 106 -6.58 9.27 8.87
N LEU A 107 -6.27 8.02 8.55
CA LEU A 107 -5.36 7.22 9.36
C LEU A 107 -3.96 7.83 9.42
N LEU A 108 -3.34 8.13 8.28
CA LEU A 108 -1.96 8.63 8.27
C LEU A 108 -1.84 9.95 9.03
N ASP A 109 -2.83 10.82 8.91
CA ASP A 109 -2.93 12.07 9.67
C ASP A 109 -3.01 11.78 11.18
N GLN A 110 -3.87 10.84 11.59
CA GLN A 110 -3.98 10.42 12.98
C GLN A 110 -2.65 9.85 13.52
N LEU A 111 -1.97 8.99 12.76
CA LEU A 111 -0.68 8.41 13.15
C LEU A 111 0.40 9.47 13.28
N TYR A 112 0.45 10.43 12.35
CA TYR A 112 1.40 11.54 12.40
C TYR A 112 1.16 12.43 13.63
N ASP A 113 -0.09 12.79 13.91
CA ASP A 113 -0.45 13.60 15.07
C ASP A 113 -0.08 12.92 16.38
N ILE A 114 -0.36 11.62 16.50
CA ILE A 114 0.06 10.80 17.65
C ILE A 114 1.58 10.85 17.78
N ARG A 115 2.33 10.58 16.71
CA ARG A 115 3.80 10.62 16.73
C ARG A 115 4.34 11.96 17.22
N LYS A 116 3.82 13.09 16.71
CA LYS A 116 4.26 14.43 17.09
C LYS A 116 3.93 14.78 18.55
N ARG A 117 2.83 14.26 19.10
CA ARG A 117 2.48 14.45 20.52
C ARG A 117 3.44 13.74 21.46
N PHE A 118 3.91 12.54 21.09
CA PHE A 118 4.80 11.71 21.93
C PHE A 118 6.29 11.86 21.63
N SER A 119 6.66 12.70 20.65
CA SER A 119 8.06 13.04 20.33
C SER A 119 8.57 14.26 21.12
N LYS A 120 7.83 14.72 22.13
CA LYS A 120 8.22 15.75 23.10
C LYS A 120 8.59 15.11 24.42
#